data_AF-A0A6G0XZ07-F1
#
_entry.id   AF-A0A6G0XZ07-F1
#
_cell.length_a   1.000
_cell.length_b   1.000
_cell.length_c   1.000
_cell.angle_alpha   90.00
_cell.angle_beta   90.00
_cell.angle_gamma   90.00
#
_symmetry.space_group_name_H-M   'P 1'
#
loop_
_entity.id
_entity.type
_entity.pdbx_description
1 polymer ?
#
loop_
_entity_poly.entity_id
_entity_poly.type
_entity_poly.pdbx_seq_one_letter_code
_entity_poly.pdbx_strand_id
1 'polypeptide(L)'
;MLILSKPVGNSRYTLLSQASVSCCIKEVVSALNNPTIFNSWVKFPNSIRELTAVRQEFYRKTRFPGVIGCLDFTHVDIVPPSKNLNLSENRYPEYMYVNRKHYHSINVQLICDSNLKMFNVNALFPG
;
A
#
# COMPACT_ATOMS: atom_id res chain seq x y z
N MET A 1 -1.28 10.42 -9.46
CA MET A 1 -2.63 10.10 -9.98
C MET A 1 -3.41 9.44 -8.83
N LEU A 2 -4.52 10.02 -8.37
CA LEU A 2 -5.29 9.44 -7.26
C LEU A 2 -6.20 8.35 -7.81
N ILE A 3 -6.05 7.14 -7.29
CA ILE A 3 -6.84 5.99 -7.69
C ILE A 3 -8.05 5.94 -6.76
N LEU A 4 -9.14 6.55 -7.19
CA LEU A 4 -10.46 6.30 -6.62
C LEU A 4 -11.12 5.22 -7.48
N SER A 5 -11.30 4.02 -6.95
CA SER A 5 -12.28 3.08 -7.49
C SER A 5 -13.67 3.74 -7.37
N LYS A 6 -14.45 3.71 -8.47
CA LYS A 6 -15.72 4.46 -8.61
C LYS A 6 -16.78 4.04 -7.56
N PRO A 7 -17.73 4.92 -7.15
CA PRO A 7 -17.72 6.38 -7.11
C PRO A 7 -17.84 6.86 -5.66
N VAL A 8 -16.74 7.31 -5.05
CA VAL A 8 -16.81 8.08 -3.80
C VAL A 8 -17.49 9.46 -4.00
N GLY A 9 -17.84 9.80 -5.25
CA GLY A 9 -18.54 11.04 -5.63
C GLY A 9 -20.07 10.94 -5.74
N ASN A 10 -20.69 9.79 -5.47
CA ASN A 10 -22.16 9.64 -5.50
C ASN A 10 -22.68 8.76 -4.34
N SER A 11 -22.07 8.87 -3.16
CA SER A 11 -22.61 8.21 -1.98
C SER A 11 -23.69 9.10 -1.36
N ARG A 12 -24.95 8.66 -1.42
CA ARG A 12 -26.09 9.32 -0.75
C ARG A 12 -25.92 9.45 0.77
N TYR A 13 -24.87 8.84 1.33
CA TYR A 13 -24.56 8.81 2.75
C TYR A 13 -23.48 9.83 3.18
N THR A 14 -22.83 10.52 2.22
CA THR A 14 -21.84 11.57 2.52
C THR A 14 -22.30 12.89 1.92
N LEU A 15 -22.59 13.89 2.77
CA LEU A 15 -23.03 15.25 2.37
C LEU A 15 -21.91 16.12 1.76
N LEU A 16 -20.90 15.51 1.15
CA LEU A 16 -19.72 16.20 0.62
C LEU A 16 -19.63 16.03 -0.88
N SER A 17 -19.20 17.10 -1.57
CA SER A 17 -18.92 17.04 -3.00
C SER A 17 -17.70 16.17 -3.29
N GLN A 18 -17.66 15.55 -4.48
CA GLN A 18 -16.50 14.79 -4.93
C GLN A 18 -15.21 15.63 -4.90
N ALA A 19 -15.29 16.91 -5.27
CA ALA A 19 -14.15 17.82 -5.25
C ALA A 19 -13.60 18.01 -3.82
N SER A 20 -14.47 18.23 -2.85
CA SER A 20 -14.09 18.35 -1.43
C SER A 20 -13.38 17.08 -0.95
N VAL A 21 -13.95 15.91 -1.22
CA VAL A 21 -13.34 14.62 -0.88
C VAL A 21 -11.98 14.45 -1.56
N SER A 22 -11.87 14.82 -2.84
CA SER A 22 -10.59 14.73 -3.56
C SER A 22 -9.51 15.64 -2.96
N CYS A 23 -9.86 16.84 -2.50
CA CYS A 23 -8.91 17.74 -1.84
C CYS A 23 -8.43 17.15 -0.51
N CYS A 24 -9.35 16.66 0.34
CA CYS A 24 -8.98 16.04 1.60
C CYS A 24 -8.08 14.82 1.40
N ILE A 25 -8.41 13.94 0.45
CA ILE A 25 -7.57 12.77 0.15
C ILE A 25 -6.18 13.21 -0.33
N LYS A 26 -6.08 14.23 -1.19
CA LYS A 26 -4.78 14.77 -1.65
C LYS A 26 -3.92 15.22 -0.48
N GLU A 27 -4.51 15.99 0.42
CA GLU A 27 -3.81 16.54 1.58
C GLU A 27 -3.32 15.44 2.51
N VAL A 28 -4.21 14.51 2.88
CA VAL A 28 -3.86 13.37 3.76
C VAL A 28 -2.80 12.48 3.11
N VAL A 29 -2.95 12.14 1.83
CA VAL A 29 -1.97 11.31 1.11
C VAL A 29 -0.62 12.03 1.01
N SER A 30 -0.60 13.34 0.79
CA SER A 30 0.63 14.13 0.78
C SER A 30 1.31 14.15 2.14
N ALA A 31 0.54 14.28 3.23
CA ALA A 31 1.06 14.23 4.59
C ALA A 31 1.61 12.84 4.95
N LEU A 32 0.87 11.77 4.64
CA LEU A 32 1.29 10.39 4.91
C LEU A 32 2.55 9.99 4.13
N ASN A 33 2.71 10.49 2.90
CA ASN A 33 3.90 10.25 2.08
C ASN A 33 5.07 11.21 2.41
N ASN A 34 4.90 12.16 3.33
CA ASN A 34 6.02 12.99 3.78
C ASN A 34 7.07 12.08 4.45
N PRO A 35 8.34 12.08 4.01
CA PRO A 35 9.35 11.15 4.52
C PRO A 35 9.54 11.22 6.03
N THR A 36 9.41 12.40 6.64
CA THR A 36 9.53 12.57 8.10
C THR A 36 8.40 11.87 8.84
N ILE A 37 7.17 11.95 8.32
CA ILE A 37 6.00 11.28 8.89
C ILE A 37 6.11 9.78 8.61
N PHE A 38 6.24 9.38 7.35
CA PHE A 38 6.25 7.98 6.95
C PHE A 38 7.33 7.15 7.67
N ASN A 39 8.59 7.62 7.66
CA ASN A 39 9.72 6.88 8.24
C ASN A 39 9.69 6.82 9.78
N SER A 40 8.84 7.63 10.43
CA SER A 40 8.62 7.52 11.88
C SER A 40 7.77 6.29 12.24
N TRP A 41 6.89 5.85 11.34
CA TRP A 41 5.96 4.74 11.55
C TRP A 41 6.41 3.44 10.87
N VAL A 42 6.82 3.53 9.60
CA VAL A 42 7.17 2.39 8.75
C VAL A 42 8.68 2.28 8.67
N LYS A 43 9.26 1.37 9.46
CA LYS A 43 10.69 1.09 9.46
C LYS A 43 10.95 -0.36 9.77
N PHE A 44 11.89 -0.94 9.04
CA PHE A 44 12.37 -2.27 9.32
C PHE A 44 13.27 -2.24 10.57
N PRO A 45 13.20 -3.26 11.46
CA PRO A 45 14.12 -3.38 12.59
C PRO A 45 15.58 -3.24 12.14
N ASN A 46 16.30 -2.28 12.72
CA ASN A 46 17.65 -1.91 12.26
C ASN A 46 18.76 -2.28 13.27
N SER A 47 18.39 -2.89 14.40
CA SER A 47 19.33 -3.35 15.42
C SER A 47 19.05 -4.80 15.83
N ILE A 48 20.08 -5.48 16.32
CA ILE A 48 19.96 -6.85 16.83
C ILE A 48 18.95 -6.95 17.97
N ARG A 49 18.84 -5.89 18.79
CA ARG A 49 17.88 -5.80 19.89
C ARG A 49 16.44 -5.78 19.38
N GLU A 50 16.15 -4.95 18.38
CA GLU A 50 14.82 -4.89 17.76
C GLU A 50 14.47 -6.20 17.06
N LEU A 51 15.40 -6.78 16.28
CA LEU A 51 15.20 -8.08 15.62
C LEU A 51 14.93 -9.20 16.63
N THR A 52 15.63 -9.19 17.76
CA THR A 52 15.43 -10.17 18.84
C THR A 52 14.05 -10.02 19.46
N ALA A 53 13.58 -8.79 19.70
CA ALA A 53 12.25 -8.53 20.24
C ALA A 53 11.15 -9.03 19.28
N VAL A 54 11.29 -8.75 17.97
CA VAL A 54 10.34 -9.24 16.95
C VAL A 54 10.30 -10.77 16.93
N ARG A 55 11.48 -11.42 16.95
CA ARG A 55 11.58 -12.88 16.98
C ARG A 55 10.91 -13.50 18.20
N GLN A 56 11.14 -12.92 19.38
CA GLN A 56 10.53 -13.38 20.61
C GLN A 56 9.00 -13.24 20.57
N GLU A 57 8.49 -12.11 20.08
CA GLU A 57 7.04 -11.88 19.96
C GLU A 57 6.37 -12.84 18.96
N PHE A 58 6.98 -13.07 17.79
CA PHE A 58 6.48 -14.08 16.86
C PHE A 58 6.46 -15.48 17.48
N TYR A 59 7.54 -15.88 18.12
CA TYR A 59 7.62 -17.18 18.77
C TYR A 59 6.57 -17.32 19.88
N ARG A 60 6.33 -16.25 20.65
CA ARG A 60 5.31 -16.21 21.70
C ARG A 60 3.90 -16.44 21.14
N LYS A 61 3.56 -15.83 20.01
CA LYS A 61 2.21 -15.91 19.41
C LYS A 61 1.98 -17.14 18.53
N THR A 62 2.99 -17.56 17.77
CA THR A 62 2.84 -18.56 16.70
C THR A 62 3.56 -19.86 16.97
N ARG A 63 4.49 -19.88 17.95
CA ARG A 63 5.45 -20.99 18.20
C ARG A 63 6.39 -21.28 17.03
N PHE A 64 6.40 -20.45 15.98
CA PHE A 64 7.35 -20.57 14.88
C PHE A 64 8.64 -19.80 15.22
N PRO A 65 9.80 -20.47 15.27
CA PRO A 65 11.05 -19.83 15.66
C PRO A 65 11.64 -18.98 14.54
N GLY A 66 12.44 -17.97 14.91
CA GLY A 66 13.30 -17.27 13.96
C GLY A 66 12.63 -16.18 13.10
N VAL A 67 11.31 -16.03 13.12
CA VAL A 67 10.58 -15.04 12.30
C VAL A 67 10.98 -13.62 12.65
N ILE A 68 11.31 -12.82 11.63
CA ILE A 68 11.64 -11.39 11.77
C ILE A 68 10.64 -10.47 11.05
N GLY A 69 9.61 -11.04 10.44
CA GLY A 69 8.56 -10.35 9.71
C GLY A 69 7.78 -11.35 8.84
N CYS A 70 6.56 -10.98 8.49
CA CYS A 70 5.73 -11.70 7.53
C CYS A 70 5.66 -10.89 6.23
N LEU A 71 5.96 -11.52 5.10
CA LEU A 71 5.85 -10.95 3.76
C LEU A 71 4.53 -11.41 3.13
N ASP A 72 3.75 -10.46 2.63
CA ASP A 72 2.55 -10.76 1.87
C ASP A 72 2.41 -9.80 0.67
N PHE A 73 1.65 -10.23 -0.33
CA PHE A 73 1.33 -9.46 -1.52
C PHE A 73 -0.19 -9.31 -1.65
N THR A 74 -0.65 -8.09 -1.86
CA THR A 74 -2.05 -7.79 -2.07
C THR A 74 -2.25 -7.02 -3.37
N HIS A 75 -3.26 -7.42 -4.13
CA HIS A 75 -3.66 -6.69 -5.33
C HIS A 75 -4.61 -5.57 -4.91
N VAL A 76 -4.20 -4.33 -5.15
CA VAL A 76 -5.05 -3.15 -4.96
C VAL A 76 -5.66 -2.79 -6.31
N ASP A 77 -6.99 -2.91 -6.40
CA ASP A 77 -7.77 -2.61 -7.60
C ASP A 77 -7.57 -1.16 -8.03
N ILE A 78 -7.34 -0.95 -9.32
CA ILE A 78 -7.16 0.37 -9.90
C ILE A 78 -8.11 0.61 -11.07
N VAL A 79 -8.35 1.88 -11.37
CA VAL A 79 -8.91 2.24 -12.67
C VAL A 79 -7.84 1.94 -13.73
N PRO A 80 -8.19 1.28 -14.84
CA PRO A 80 -7.24 0.96 -15.90
C PRO A 80 -6.48 2.23 -16.34
N PRO A 81 -5.15 2.17 -16.43
CA PRO A 81 -4.39 3.29 -16.97
C PRO A 81 -4.79 3.54 -18.43
N SER A 82 -4.77 4.80 -18.88
CA SER A 82 -5.18 5.18 -20.24
C SER A 82 -4.39 4.41 -21.30
N LYS A 83 -5.01 4.00 -22.40
CA LYS A 83 -4.28 3.29 -23.47
C LYS A 83 -3.27 4.17 -24.22
N ASN A 84 -3.42 5.50 -24.14
CA ASN A 84 -2.62 6.48 -24.88
C ASN A 84 -1.40 6.98 -24.09
N LEU A 85 -0.77 6.14 -23.27
CA LEU A 85 0.28 6.60 -22.35
C LEU A 85 1.61 6.82 -23.05
N ASN A 86 2.05 8.07 -23.03
CA ASN A 86 3.46 8.42 -23.18
C ASN A 86 4.20 7.88 -21.93
N LEU A 87 5.43 7.37 -22.10
CA LEU A 87 6.25 6.79 -21.01
C LEU A 87 6.48 7.72 -19.80
N SER A 88 6.17 9.02 -19.93
CA SER A 88 6.23 10.02 -18.85
C SER A 88 5.13 9.87 -17.80
N GLU A 89 3.96 9.33 -18.15
CA GLU A 89 2.82 9.22 -17.23
C GLU A 89 2.67 7.84 -16.62
N ASN A 90 3.11 6.79 -17.33
CA ASN A 90 3.07 5.43 -16.82
C ASN A 90 4.31 4.63 -17.23
N ARG A 91 4.89 3.94 -16.25
CA ARG A 91 6.12 3.16 -16.44
C ARG A 91 5.87 1.87 -17.23
N TYR A 92 4.67 1.31 -17.12
CA TYR A 92 4.32 0.01 -17.69
C TYR A 92 3.10 0.12 -18.62
N PRO A 93 3.02 -0.70 -19.68
CA PRO A 93 1.84 -0.75 -20.53
C PRO A 93 0.62 -1.29 -19.76
N GLU A 94 -0.58 -0.93 -20.22
CA GLU A 94 -1.84 -1.21 -19.51
C GLU A 94 -2.06 -2.70 -19.21
N TYR A 95 -1.71 -3.60 -20.14
CA TYR A 95 -1.91 -5.04 -19.97
C TYR A 95 -1.10 -5.63 -18.82
N MET A 96 -0.01 -4.98 -18.38
CA MET A 96 0.77 -5.45 -17.22
C MET A 96 0.03 -5.24 -15.91
N TYR A 97 -0.98 -4.37 -15.87
CA TYR A 97 -1.79 -4.16 -14.68
C TYR A 97 -2.88 -5.23 -14.53
N VAL A 98 -3.13 -6.06 -15.55
CA VAL A 98 -4.15 -7.11 -15.48
C VAL A 98 -3.62 -8.29 -14.68
N ASN A 99 -4.27 -8.60 -13.56
CA ASN A 99 -3.89 -9.71 -12.70
C ASN A 99 -4.52 -11.05 -13.13
N ARG A 100 -4.23 -12.11 -12.35
CA ARG A 100 -4.77 -13.47 -12.57
C ARG A 100 -6.30 -13.59 -12.48
N LYS A 101 -6.97 -12.61 -11.87
CA LYS A 101 -8.43 -12.53 -11.73
C LYS A 101 -9.06 -11.63 -12.80
N HIS A 102 -8.30 -11.25 -13.82
CA HIS A 102 -8.75 -10.47 -14.98
C HIS A 102 -9.27 -9.06 -14.64
N TYR A 103 -8.70 -8.42 -13.62
CA TYR A 103 -8.92 -6.99 -13.34
C TYR A 103 -7.59 -6.24 -13.17
N HIS A 104 -7.63 -4.91 -13.27
CA HIS A 104 -6.47 -4.05 -13.14
C HIS A 104 -6.09 -3.81 -11.69
N SER A 105 -4.84 -4.07 -11.34
CA SER A 105 -4.34 -3.82 -9.99
C SER A 105 -2.87 -3.43 -9.96
N ILE A 106 -2.50 -2.87 -8.81
CA ILE A 106 -1.11 -2.73 -8.37
C ILE A 106 -0.82 -3.88 -7.41
N ASN A 107 0.30 -4.55 -7.63
CA ASN A 107 0.80 -5.54 -6.69
C ASN A 107 1.52 -4.82 -5.54
N VAL A 108 0.91 -4.84 -4.37
CA VAL A 108 1.45 -4.19 -3.18
C VAL A 108 2.09 -5.24 -2.29
N GLN A 109 3.41 -5.14 -2.14
CA GLN A 109 4.17 -5.89 -1.15
C GLN A 109 4.03 -5.23 0.22
N LEU A 110 3.81 -6.03 1.26
CA LEU A 110 3.84 -5.60 2.65
C LEU A 110 4.74 -6.51 3.47
N ILE A 111 5.51 -5.93 4.38
CA ILE A 111 6.15 -6.66 5.47
C ILE A 111 5.61 -6.15 6.80
N CYS A 112 5.20 -7.05 7.69
CA CYS A 112 4.70 -6.69 9.03
C CYS A 112 5.20 -7.61 10.14
N ASP A 113 5.04 -7.14 11.39
CA ASP A 113 5.30 -7.94 12.59
C ASP A 113 4.07 -8.72 13.07
N SER A 114 4.24 -9.47 14.16
CA SER A 114 3.16 -10.25 14.78
C SER A 114 2.03 -9.40 15.40
N ASN A 115 2.20 -8.08 15.49
CA ASN A 115 1.21 -7.10 15.94
C ASN A 115 0.61 -6.32 14.78
N LEU A 116 0.83 -6.75 13.53
CA LEU A 116 0.39 -6.09 12.31
C LEU A 116 1.02 -4.70 12.09
N LYS A 117 2.13 -4.40 12.77
CA LYS A 117 2.91 -3.19 12.50
C LYS A 117 3.67 -3.35 11.19
N MET A 118 3.47 -2.40 10.27
CA MET A 118 4.14 -2.38 8.98
C MET A 118 5.62 -2.01 9.13
N PHE A 119 6.50 -2.82 8.55
CA PHE A 119 7.94 -2.58 8.44
C PHE A 119 8.34 -2.03 7.08
N ASN A 120 7.63 -2.45 6.03
CA ASN A 120 7.89 -2.04 4.67
C ASN A 120 6.62 -2.17 3.83
N VAL A 121 6.49 -1.29 2.84
CA VAL A 121 5.47 -1.38 1.80
C VAL A 121 6.08 -0.98 0.47
N ASN A 122 5.74 -1.70 -0.60
CA ASN A 122 6.13 -1.38 -1.97
C ASN A 122 4.93 -1.52 -2.90
N ALA A 123 4.54 -0.42 -3.55
CA ALA A 123 3.40 -0.34 -4.46
C ALA A 123 3.82 0.12 -5.86
N LEU A 124 5.04 -0.19 -6.29
CA LEU A 124 5.62 0.30 -7.55
C LEU A 124 5.37 -0.60 -8.76
N PHE A 125 4.81 -1.79 -8.56
CA PHE A 125 4.71 -2.81 -9.59
C PHE A 125 3.27 -3.10 -10.00
N PRO A 126 3.01 -3.25 -11.31
CA PRO A 126 1.69 -3.59 -11.83
C PRO A 126 1.41 -5.09 -11.62
N GLY A 127 0.14 -5.46 -11.79
CA GLY A 127 -0.29 -6.86 -11.85
C GLY A 127 -0.80 -7.30 -10.51
#